data_AF-A0A1Y3B647-F1
#
_entry.id   AF-A0A1Y3B647-F1
#
_cell.length_a   1.000
_cell.length_b   1.000
_cell.length_c   1.000
_cell.angle_alpha   90.00
_cell.angle_beta   90.00
_cell.angle_gamma   90.00
#
_symmetry.space_group_name_H-M   'P 1'
#
loop_
_entity.id
_entity.type
_entity.pdbx_description
1 polymer ?
#
loop_
_entity_poly.entity_id
_entity_poly.type
_entity_poly.pdbx_seq_one_letter_code
_entity_poly.pdbx_strand_id
1 'polypeptide(L)'
;MRDNNLVRHIDACETMGNATTICSDKTGTLTANKMTAVQCYTFGIYYTKLSKRQLDFNVNINDDDHHNAIHILAQNIALNSAYTSRIARDENNLIRQYGNKTECALLGLLYKLQYDYAKLRNKFPVNEIHRVFAFNSMRKLMRTIIKLPDDQGFRLLAK
;
A
#
# COMPACT_ATOMS: atom_id res chain seq x y z
N MET A 1 -29.86 -19.76 6.75
CA MET A 1 -28.96 -18.71 6.23
C MET A 1 -27.67 -18.58 7.03
N ARG A 2 -27.07 -19.69 7.50
CA ARG A 2 -25.78 -19.62 8.23
C ARG A 2 -24.58 -19.47 7.29
N ASP A 3 -24.73 -19.86 6.02
CA ASP A 3 -23.62 -19.98 5.06
C ASP A 3 -23.38 -18.72 4.21
N ASN A 4 -23.93 -17.57 4.60
CA ASN A 4 -23.89 -16.32 3.81
C ASN A 4 -24.38 -16.48 2.35
N ASN A 5 -25.20 -17.49 2.08
CA ASN A 5 -25.77 -17.75 0.76
C ASN A 5 -27.26 -17.40 0.78
N LEU A 6 -27.60 -16.29 0.09
CA LEU A 6 -28.99 -15.83 -0.08
C LEU A 6 -29.43 -16.10 -1.52
N VAL A 7 -30.31 -17.07 -1.69
CA VAL A 7 -30.93 -17.36 -2.99
C VAL A 7 -32.07 -16.37 -3.24
N ARG A 8 -31.95 -15.57 -4.30
CA ARG A 8 -32.97 -14.58 -4.68
C ARG A 8 -34.09 -15.16 -5.56
N HIS A 9 -33.77 -16.18 -6.37
CA HIS A 9 -34.69 -16.88 -7.26
C HIS A 9 -34.57 -18.39 -7.01
N ILE A 10 -35.69 -19.06 -6.70
CA ILE A 10 -35.68 -20.48 -6.30
C ILE A 10 -35.14 -21.38 -7.43
N ASP A 11 -35.44 -21.05 -8.69
CA ASP A 11 -35.00 -21.78 -9.89
C ASP A 11 -33.47 -21.77 -10.08
N ALA A 12 -32.77 -20.86 -9.39
CA ALA A 12 -31.30 -20.83 -9.38
C ALA A 12 -30.70 -22.07 -8.70
N CYS A 13 -31.41 -22.70 -7.76
CA CYS A 13 -30.97 -23.92 -7.10
C CYS A 13 -30.86 -25.09 -8.09
N GLU A 14 -31.85 -25.25 -8.97
CA GLU A 14 -31.85 -26.29 -10.01
C GLU A 14 -30.77 -26.02 -11.06
N THR A 15 -30.66 -24.76 -11.52
CA THR A 15 -29.64 -24.35 -12.50
C THR A 15 -28.22 -24.61 -11.99
N MET A 16 -27.95 -24.31 -10.71
CA MET A 16 -26.64 -24.56 -10.10
C MET A 16 -26.35 -26.05 -9.94
N GLY A 17 -27.37 -26.88 -9.69
CA GLY A 17 -27.23 -28.34 -9.59
C GLY A 17 -26.79 -29.01 -10.89
N ASN A 18 -27.14 -28.42 -12.04
CA ASN A 18 -26.80 -28.94 -13.37
C ASN A 18 -25.61 -28.22 -14.03
N ALA A 19 -24.95 -27.29 -13.34
CA ALA A 19 -23.86 -26.50 -13.91
C ALA A 19 -22.60 -27.35 -14.16
N THR A 20 -22.10 -27.36 -15.40
CA THR A 20 -20.85 -28.06 -15.79
C THR A 20 -19.66 -27.11 -15.99
N THR A 21 -19.90 -25.80 -16.03
CA THR A 21 -18.87 -24.76 -16.20
C THR A 21 -19.22 -23.54 -15.37
N ILE A 22 -18.23 -22.98 -14.67
CA ILE A 22 -18.37 -21.76 -13.85
C ILE A 22 -17.42 -20.69 -14.40
N CYS A 23 -17.99 -19.62 -14.95
CA CYS A 23 -17.24 -18.44 -15.37
C CYS A 23 -17.09 -17.48 -14.19
N SER A 24 -15.96 -17.53 -13.50
CA SER A 24 -15.70 -16.70 -12.32
C SER A 24 -14.91 -15.44 -12.66
N ASP A 25 -15.36 -14.31 -12.10
CA ASP A 25 -14.56 -13.09 -12.07
C ASP A 25 -13.38 -13.20 -11.09
N LYS A 26 -12.29 -12.47 -11.35
CA LYS A 26 -11.10 -12.52 -10.47
C LYS A 26 -11.26 -11.65 -9.22
N THR A 27 -11.57 -10.38 -9.40
CA THR A 27 -11.52 -9.38 -8.32
C THR A 27 -12.85 -9.35 -7.57
N GLY A 28 -12.82 -9.59 -6.26
CA GLY A 28 -14.02 -9.66 -5.43
C GLY A 28 -14.63 -11.05 -5.32
N THR A 29 -14.25 -11.99 -6.20
CA THR A 29 -14.69 -13.40 -6.17
C THR A 29 -13.51 -14.34 -5.86
N LEU A 30 -12.56 -14.52 -6.79
CA LEU A 30 -11.39 -15.39 -6.54
C LEU A 30 -10.36 -14.75 -5.60
N THR A 31 -10.21 -13.43 -5.68
CA THR A 31 -9.28 -12.65 -4.86
C THR A 31 -10.04 -11.71 -3.93
N ALA A 32 -9.60 -11.65 -2.68
CA ALA A 32 -10.08 -10.65 -1.75
C ALA A 32 -9.65 -9.25 -2.23
N ASN A 33 -10.52 -8.25 -2.03
CA ASN A 33 -10.23 -6.85 -2.36
C ASN A 33 -9.30 -6.18 -1.31
N LYS A 34 -8.19 -6.88 -0.99
CA LYS A 34 -7.18 -6.53 0.00
C LYS A 34 -5.80 -6.84 -0.57
N MET A 35 -5.09 -5.80 -1.00
CA MET A 35 -3.75 -5.92 -1.56
C MET A 35 -2.71 -5.86 -0.44
N THR A 36 -1.63 -6.64 -0.53
CA THR A 36 -0.52 -6.57 0.44
C THR A 36 0.82 -6.57 -0.29
N ALA A 37 1.80 -5.83 0.24
CA ALA A 37 3.18 -5.95 -0.20
C ALA A 37 3.74 -7.27 0.33
N VAL A 38 4.24 -8.10 -0.58
CA VAL A 38 4.77 -9.44 -0.31
C VAL A 38 6.28 -9.52 -0.48
N GLN A 39 6.83 -8.77 -1.44
CA GLN A 39 8.25 -8.78 -1.79
C GLN A 39 8.73 -7.34 -2.05
N CYS A 40 10.02 -7.11 -1.91
CA CYS A 40 10.65 -5.80 -2.13
C CYS A 40 12.03 -6.02 -2.74
N TYR A 41 12.44 -5.15 -3.67
CA TYR A 41 13.82 -5.07 -4.14
C TYR A 41 14.33 -3.67 -3.83
N THR A 42 15.35 -3.57 -2.98
CA THR A 42 15.94 -2.28 -2.61
C THR A 42 17.41 -2.47 -2.27
N PHE A 43 18.23 -1.47 -2.57
CA PHE A 43 19.67 -1.47 -2.28
C PHE A 43 20.40 -2.72 -2.80
N GLY A 44 20.00 -3.21 -3.98
CA GLY A 44 20.60 -4.41 -4.60
C GLY A 44 20.10 -5.73 -4.03
N ILE A 45 19.22 -5.73 -3.03
CA ILE A 45 18.80 -6.92 -2.28
C ILE A 45 17.33 -7.22 -2.55
N TYR A 46 17.04 -8.50 -2.78
CA TYR A 46 15.69 -9.01 -2.98
C TYR A 46 15.15 -9.65 -1.70
N TYR A 47 14.08 -9.07 -1.17
CA TYR A 47 13.40 -9.50 0.05
C TYR A 47 12.13 -10.26 -0.31
N THR A 48 12.08 -11.55 0.00
CA THR A 48 10.91 -12.42 -0.20
C THR A 48 9.94 -12.41 0.98
N LYS A 49 10.40 -11.97 2.14
CA LYS A 49 9.60 -11.79 3.36
C LYS A 49 9.86 -10.40 3.91
N LEU A 50 8.78 -9.62 4.05
CA LEU A 50 8.84 -8.23 4.50
C LEU A 50 8.54 -8.18 6.00
N SER A 51 9.61 -8.06 6.79
CA SER A 51 9.57 -7.81 8.23
C SER A 51 10.68 -6.82 8.59
N LYS A 52 10.49 -6.05 9.67
CA LYS A 52 11.50 -5.09 10.15
C LYS A 52 12.88 -5.71 10.30
N ARG A 53 12.98 -6.86 11.00
CA ARG A 53 14.23 -7.59 11.18
C ARG A 53 14.91 -7.92 9.85
N GLN A 54 14.18 -8.34 8.83
CA GLN A 54 14.82 -8.74 7.56
C GLN A 54 15.27 -7.56 6.70
N LEU A 55 14.62 -6.40 6.79
CA LEU A 55 15.01 -5.20 6.05
C LEU A 55 16.13 -4.40 6.74
N ASP A 56 16.25 -4.54 8.07
CA ASP A 56 17.29 -3.86 8.86
C ASP A 56 18.63 -4.65 8.92
N PHE A 57 18.66 -5.98 8.70
CA PHE A 57 19.84 -6.83 9.06
C PHE A 57 20.72 -7.38 7.91
N ASN A 58 20.59 -6.94 6.66
CA ASN A 58 21.33 -7.61 5.56
C ASN A 58 22.16 -6.69 4.66
N VAL A 59 22.51 -5.50 5.12
CA VAL A 59 23.20 -4.53 4.27
C VAL A 59 24.54 -4.15 4.87
N ASN A 60 25.62 -4.65 4.26
CA ASN A 60 27.01 -4.19 4.44
C ASN A 60 27.22 -2.79 3.81
N ILE A 61 26.28 -1.88 4.02
CA ILE A 61 26.41 -0.46 3.73
C ILE A 61 26.55 0.18 5.11
N ASN A 62 27.42 1.19 5.26
CA ASN A 62 27.57 1.94 6.50
C ASN A 62 26.19 2.19 7.12
N ASP A 63 25.98 1.78 8.38
CA ASP A 63 24.66 1.67 9.00
C ASP A 63 23.83 2.97 8.86
N ASP A 64 24.49 4.13 8.84
CA ASP A 64 23.86 5.45 8.68
C ASP A 64 23.24 5.68 7.29
N ASP A 65 23.87 5.22 6.21
CA ASP A 65 23.39 5.42 4.84
C ASP A 65 22.17 4.55 4.55
N HIS A 66 22.17 3.31 5.06
CA HIS A 66 21.05 2.38 4.90
C HIS A 66 19.80 2.84 5.66
N HIS A 67 19.96 3.31 6.90
CA HIS A 67 18.86 3.88 7.67
C HIS A 67 18.26 5.11 6.99
N ASN A 68 19.09 6.00 6.44
CA ASN A 68 18.64 7.16 5.68
C ASN A 68 17.84 6.76 4.44
N ALA A 69 18.27 5.71 3.74
CA ALA A 69 17.64 5.30 2.50
C ALA A 69 16.29 4.61 2.72
N ILE A 70 16.15 3.76 3.76
CA ILE A 70 14.85 3.21 4.18
C ILE A 70 13.92 4.35 4.62
N HIS A 71 14.43 5.34 5.34
CA HIS A 71 13.63 6.50 5.75
C HIS A 71 13.11 7.29 4.53
N ILE A 72 13.93 7.49 3.49
CA ILE A 72 13.50 8.12 2.23
C ILE A 72 12.44 7.28 1.51
N LEU A 73 12.59 5.94 1.47
CA LEU A 73 11.58 5.05 0.91
C LEU A 73 10.25 5.15 1.67
N ALA A 74 10.32 5.19 3.00
CA ALA A 74 9.15 5.37 3.85
C ALA A 74 8.46 6.72 3.61
N GLN A 75 9.25 7.79 3.46
CA GLN A 75 8.77 9.11 3.10
C GLN A 75 8.08 9.11 1.72
N ASN A 76 8.67 8.45 0.71
CA ASN A 76 8.06 8.31 -0.61
C ASN A 76 6.70 7.63 -0.51
N ILE A 77 6.63 6.45 0.13
CA ILE A 77 5.38 5.69 0.25
C ILE A 77 4.29 6.51 0.97
N ALA A 78 4.65 7.21 2.05
CA ALA A 78 3.69 7.96 2.87
C ALA A 78 3.13 9.21 2.16
N LEU A 79 4.01 9.98 1.50
CA LEU A 79 3.67 11.29 0.92
C LEU A 79 3.26 11.21 -0.55
N ASN A 80 3.74 10.20 -1.27
CA ASN A 80 3.33 9.95 -2.65
C ASN A 80 2.14 8.99 -2.71
N SER A 81 1.25 9.02 -1.72
CA SER A 81 -0.02 8.27 -1.72
C SER A 81 -1.17 9.24 -1.47
N ALA A 82 -2.31 9.00 -2.10
CA ALA A 82 -3.47 9.87 -1.90
C ALA A 82 -3.82 9.92 -0.39
N TYR A 83 -4.19 11.11 0.10
CA TYR A 83 -4.53 11.27 1.52
C TYR A 83 -5.78 10.46 1.91
N THR A 84 -6.68 10.22 0.96
CA THR A 84 -7.84 9.33 1.08
C THR A 84 -7.43 7.86 1.28
N SER A 85 -6.24 7.47 0.83
CA SER A 85 -5.68 6.15 1.07
C SER A 85 -5.14 6.05 2.49
N ARG A 86 -5.78 5.19 3.30
CA ARG A 86 -5.43 4.96 4.70
C ARG A 86 -5.70 3.52 5.12
N ILE A 87 -4.94 3.07 6.10
CA ILE A 87 -5.16 1.80 6.80
C ILE A 87 -5.71 2.09 8.19
N ALA A 88 -6.74 1.36 8.60
CA ALA A 88 -7.24 1.39 9.97
C ALA A 88 -7.40 -0.03 10.52
N ARG A 89 -7.39 -0.17 11.83
CA ARG A 89 -7.73 -1.42 12.50
C ARG A 89 -9.21 -1.44 12.80
N ASP A 90 -9.81 -2.59 12.56
CA ASP A 90 -11.18 -2.89 12.93
C ASP A 90 -11.27 -3.40 14.39
N GLU A 91 -12.47 -3.58 14.91
CA GLU A 91 -12.74 -4.09 16.27
C GLU A 91 -12.05 -5.45 16.52
N ASN A 92 -11.92 -6.28 15.49
CA ASN A 92 -11.24 -7.58 15.51
C ASN A 92 -9.72 -7.49 15.28
N ASN A 93 -9.11 -6.31 15.42
CA ASN A 93 -7.69 -6.05 15.14
C ASN A 93 -7.24 -6.33 13.68
N LEU A 94 -8.18 -6.50 12.75
CA LEU A 94 -7.89 -6.72 11.34
C LEU A 94 -7.63 -5.38 10.63
N ILE A 95 -6.62 -5.36 9.75
CA ILE A 95 -6.32 -4.18 8.93
C ILE A 95 -7.37 -4.05 7.82
N ARG A 96 -8.13 -2.94 7.87
CA ARG A 96 -9.02 -2.43 6.81
C ARG A 96 -8.31 -1.37 5.98
N GLN A 97 -8.59 -1.39 4.68
CA GLN A 97 -7.98 -0.52 3.66
C GLN A 97 -9.04 0.38 3.03
N TYR A 98 -8.84 1.69 3.12
CA TYR A 98 -9.72 2.72 2.55
C TYR A 98 -8.99 3.44 1.43
N GLY A 99 -9.64 3.65 0.28
CA GLY A 99 -9.01 4.25 -0.90
C GLY A 99 -8.37 3.21 -1.83
N ASN A 100 -7.31 3.62 -2.54
CA ASN A 100 -6.66 2.76 -3.53
C ASN A 100 -5.94 1.59 -2.83
N LYS A 101 -6.26 0.36 -3.25
CA LYS A 101 -5.78 -0.87 -2.61
C LYS A 101 -4.27 -1.04 -2.72
N THR A 102 -3.67 -0.66 -3.85
CA THR A 102 -2.21 -0.74 -4.04
C THR A 102 -1.49 0.26 -3.14
N GLU A 103 -2.02 1.47 -2.99
CA GLU A 103 -1.46 2.46 -2.07
C GLU A 103 -1.59 1.99 -0.61
N CYS A 104 -2.75 1.44 -0.25
CA CYS A 104 -2.96 0.86 1.07
C CYS A 104 -2.04 -0.33 1.36
N ALA A 105 -1.66 -1.11 0.34
CA ALA A 105 -0.69 -2.19 0.47
C ALA A 105 0.71 -1.64 0.82
N LEU A 106 1.11 -0.53 0.21
CA LEU A 106 2.37 0.15 0.52
C LEU A 106 2.33 0.81 1.90
N LEU A 107 1.24 1.46 2.29
CA LEU A 107 1.07 1.95 3.67
C LEU A 107 1.10 0.81 4.70
N GLY A 108 0.52 -0.34 4.35
CA GLY A 108 0.61 -1.56 5.13
C GLY A 108 2.04 -2.12 5.23
N LEU A 109 2.89 -1.89 4.22
CA LEU A 109 4.31 -2.20 4.29
C LEU A 109 4.99 -1.35 5.37
N LEU A 110 4.79 -0.03 5.38
CA LEU A 110 5.35 0.85 6.43
C LEU A 110 4.98 0.39 7.82
N TYR A 111 3.71 -0.04 8.00
CA TYR A 111 3.26 -0.61 9.25
C TYR A 111 4.05 -1.87 9.67
N LYS A 112 4.32 -2.79 8.73
CA LYS A 112 5.17 -3.97 8.98
C LYS A 112 6.62 -3.62 9.32
N LEU A 113 7.10 -2.48 8.80
CA LEU A 113 8.44 -1.94 9.10
C LEU A 113 8.49 -1.10 10.37
N GLN A 114 7.38 -0.99 11.11
CA GLN A 114 7.23 -0.12 12.29
C GLN A 114 7.44 1.37 11.97
N TYR A 115 7.20 1.79 10.74
CA TYR A 115 7.12 3.19 10.35
C TYR A 115 5.69 3.72 10.53
N ASP A 116 5.57 4.79 11.29
CA ASP A 116 4.30 5.50 11.44
C ASP A 116 4.15 6.53 10.30
N TYR A 117 3.40 6.13 9.28
CA TYR A 117 3.13 6.98 8.12
C TYR A 117 2.29 8.22 8.49
N ALA A 118 1.51 8.18 9.59
CA ALA A 118 0.73 9.32 10.03
C ALA A 118 1.65 10.43 10.57
N LYS A 119 2.71 10.07 11.33
CA LYS A 119 3.74 11.02 11.75
C LYS A 119 4.45 11.65 10.55
N LEU A 120 4.77 10.86 9.51
CA LEU A 120 5.38 11.38 8.29
C LEU A 120 4.46 12.37 7.56
N ARG A 121 3.16 12.07 7.45
CA ARG A 121 2.16 12.98 6.88
C ARG A 121 1.95 14.23 7.72
N ASN A 122 2.03 14.14 9.05
CA ASN A 122 1.91 15.29 9.93
C ASN A 122 3.14 16.22 9.85
N LYS A 123 4.33 15.66 9.60
CA LYS A 123 5.56 16.44 9.37
C LYS A 123 5.55 17.18 8.03
N PHE A 124 4.78 16.70 7.06
CA PHE A 124 4.61 17.33 5.74
C PHE A 124 3.11 17.50 5.47
N PRO A 125 2.44 18.45 6.13
CA PRO A 125 1.02 18.67 5.94
C PRO A 125 0.72 19.07 4.50
N VAL A 126 -0.49 18.77 4.02
CA VAL A 126 -0.88 18.95 2.61
C VAL A 126 -0.65 20.40 2.13
N ASN A 127 -0.80 21.38 3.02
CA ASN A 127 -0.62 22.80 2.72
C ASN A 127 0.85 23.19 2.47
N GLU A 128 1.81 22.41 2.97
CA GLU A 128 3.24 22.63 2.78
C GLU A 128 3.82 21.84 1.60
N ILE A 129 3.03 20.93 1.02
CA ILE A 129 3.42 20.20 -0.18
C ILE A 129 3.42 21.18 -1.35
N HIS A 130 4.58 21.33 -1.99
CA HIS A 130 4.75 22.26 -3.09
C HIS A 130 3.85 21.90 -4.29
N ARG A 131 3.80 20.62 -4.67
CA ARG A 131 2.94 20.16 -5.77
C ARG A 131 2.67 18.67 -5.72
N VAL A 132 1.44 18.28 -6.04
CA VAL A 132 1.05 16.88 -6.27
C VAL A 132 0.60 16.73 -7.72
N PHE A 133 1.19 15.77 -8.43
CA PHE A 133 0.70 15.27 -9.70
C PHE A 133 0.03 13.93 -9.44
N ALA A 134 -1.31 13.93 -9.47
CA ALA A 134 -2.11 12.73 -9.32
C ALA A 134 -1.78 11.69 -10.39
N PHE A 135 -2.12 10.43 -10.10
CA PHE A 135 -1.92 9.33 -11.03
C PHE A 135 -2.58 9.61 -12.39
N ASN A 136 -1.81 9.43 -13.45
CA ASN A 136 -2.28 9.54 -14.82
C ASN A 136 -2.16 8.19 -15.52
N SER A 137 -3.25 7.67 -16.09
CA SER A 137 -3.28 6.34 -16.73
C SER A 137 -2.37 6.21 -17.95
N MET A 138 -2.14 7.30 -18.69
CA MET A 138 -1.21 7.33 -19.82
C MET A 138 0.24 7.24 -19.36
N ARG A 139 0.59 7.97 -18.29
CA ARG A 139 1.97 8.02 -17.75
C ARG A 139 2.26 6.91 -16.75
N LYS A 140 1.22 6.28 -16.20
CA LYS A 140 1.28 5.27 -15.13
C LYS A 140 2.14 5.69 -13.94
N LEU A 141 2.05 6.97 -13.57
CA LEU A 141 2.95 7.60 -12.60
C LEU A 141 2.20 8.59 -11.70
N MET A 142 2.58 8.65 -10.43
CA MET A 142 2.20 9.67 -9.46
C MET A 142 3.47 10.34 -8.89
N ARG A 143 3.43 11.67 -8.73
CA ARG A 143 4.58 12.45 -8.24
C ARG A 143 4.17 13.46 -7.18
N THR A 144 4.96 13.57 -6.13
CA THR A 144 4.80 14.59 -5.08
C THR A 144 6.11 15.36 -4.92
N ILE A 145 6.05 16.69 -4.94
CA ILE A 145 7.20 17.57 -4.69
C ILE A 145 7.06 18.16 -3.30
N ILE A 146 8.08 17.96 -2.46
CA ILE A 146 8.17 18.51 -1.11
C ILE A 146 9.33 19.51 -1.02
N LYS A 147 9.19 20.53 -0.17
CA LYS A 147 10.29 21.42 0.18
C LYS A 147 11.14 20.77 1.28
N LEU A 148 12.46 20.83 1.16
CA LEU A 148 13.35 20.37 2.21
C LEU A 148 13.56 21.47 3.26
N PRO A 149 13.84 21.13 4.54
CA PRO A 149 14.23 22.10 5.55
C PRO A 149 15.48 22.91 5.13
N ASP A 150 15.66 24.07 5.76
CA ASP A 150 16.87 24.91 5.63
C ASP A 150 17.20 25.36 4.20
N ASP A 151 16.15 25.54 3.38
CA ASP A 151 16.24 25.98 1.99
C ASP A 151 17.15 25.12 1.10
N GLN A 152 17.34 23.84 1.47
CA GLN A 152 18.10 22.83 0.72
C GLN A 152 17.44 22.40 -0.61
N GLY A 153 16.44 23.16 -1.07
CA GLY A 153 15.71 22.93 -2.32
C GLY A 153 14.49 22.03 -2.18
N PHE A 154 14.21 21.28 -3.23
CA PHE A 154 13.01 20.46 -3.37
C PHE A 154 13.37 18.99 -3.58
N ARG A 155 12.57 18.10 -2.99
CA ARG A 155 12.64 16.66 -3.25
C ARG A 155 11.42 16.20 -4.01
N LEU A 156 11.67 15.49 -5.12
CA LEU A 156 10.64 14.83 -5.90
C LEU A 156 10.52 13.37 -5.45
N LEU A 157 9.31 12.98 -5.07
CA LEU A 157 8.93 11.61 -4.77
C LEU A 157 8.07 11.10 -5.93
N ALA A 158 8.35 9.89 -6.40
CA ALA A 158 7.69 9.29 -7.56
C ALA A 158 7.37 7.82 -7.30
N LYS A 159 6.25 7.34 -7.85
CA LYS A 159 5.78 5.96 -7.81
C LYS A 159 4.91 5.66 -9.03
#